data_AF-A0A5A7MXP0-F1
#
_entry.id   AF-A0A5A7MXP0-F1
#
_cell.length_a   1.000
_cell.length_b   1.000
_cell.length_c   1.000
_cell.angle_alpha   90.00
_cell.angle_beta   90.00
_cell.angle_gamma   90.00
#
_symmetry.space_group_name_H-M   'P 1'
#
loop_
_entity.id
_entity.type
_entity.pdbx_description
1 polymer ?
#
loop_
_entity_poly.entity_id
_entity_poly.type
_entity_poly.pdbx_seq_one_letter_code
_entity_poly.pdbx_strand_id
1 'polypeptide(L)'
;MITLFGIMMGGMMHMTAAAFGLSLVLINLPHAYDILRFLGAAYLLWMAIGIARHGNGLDLSHADQATPRPTSRLLRQAFLTNILNPKVILFLLAFLPQFVPAQADNPTQRILVLGAFFFGIGFVIMALLAALADRVRHWVMAHPTVLRGQSYVTSVLLSGFAAALAFSNRP
;
A
#
# COMPACT_ATOMS: atom_id res chain seq x y z
N MET A 1 5.86 16.30 -4.02
CA MET A 1 6.40 15.57 -5.19
C MET A 1 7.66 14.76 -4.88
N ILE A 2 8.72 15.34 -4.33
CA ILE A 2 9.98 14.60 -4.01
C ILE A 2 9.75 13.40 -3.08
N THR A 3 8.95 13.55 -2.01
CA THR A 3 8.59 12.46 -1.10
C THR A 3 7.85 11.32 -1.80
N LEU A 4 6.95 11.64 -2.75
CA LEU A 4 6.22 10.64 -3.52
C LEU A 4 7.16 9.80 -4.39
N PHE A 5 8.17 10.44 -4.97
CA PHE A 5 9.19 9.77 -5.77
C PHE A 5 10.04 8.81 -4.92
N GLY A 6 10.40 9.19 -3.69
CA GLY A 6 11.10 8.30 -2.75
C GLY A 6 10.26 7.07 -2.38
N ILE A 7 8.96 7.28 -2.12
CA ILE A 7 8.00 6.20 -1.84
C ILE A 7 7.89 5.23 -3.04
N MET A 8 7.79 5.76 -4.25
CA MET A 8 7.73 4.97 -5.50
C MET A 8 8.94 4.06 -5.66
N MET A 9 10.15 4.60 -5.50
CA MET A 9 11.39 3.83 -5.64
C MET A 9 11.45 2.69 -4.61
N GLY A 10 11.08 2.96 -3.36
CA GLY A 10 11.01 1.90 -2.33
C GLY A 10 9.96 0.85 -2.66
N GLY A 11 8.82 1.27 -3.19
CA GLY A 11 7.73 0.40 -3.60
C GLY A 11 8.09 -0.52 -4.76
N MET A 12 8.78 0.01 -5.77
CA MET A 12 9.30 -0.79 -6.89
C MET A 12 10.31 -1.83 -6.40
N MET A 13 11.21 -1.46 -5.49
CA MET A 13 12.17 -2.42 -4.92
C MET A 13 11.48 -3.57 -4.18
N HIS A 14 10.42 -3.27 -3.42
CA HIS A 14 9.58 -4.30 -2.80
C HIS A 14 8.85 -5.16 -3.80
N MET A 15 8.31 -4.59 -4.86
CA MET A 15 7.64 -5.34 -5.91
C MET A 15 8.62 -6.31 -6.56
N THR A 16 9.84 -5.87 -6.88
CA THR A 16 10.86 -6.74 -7.47
C THR A 16 11.22 -7.87 -6.50
N ALA A 17 11.47 -7.55 -5.22
CA ALA A 17 11.76 -8.54 -4.19
C ALA A 17 10.60 -9.52 -3.98
N ALA A 18 9.35 -9.04 -3.98
CA ALA A 18 8.15 -9.85 -3.89
C ALA A 18 8.02 -10.73 -5.14
N ALA A 19 8.21 -10.21 -6.35
CA ALA A 19 8.10 -10.99 -7.58
C ALA A 19 9.09 -12.17 -7.61
N PHE A 20 10.34 -11.95 -7.23
CA PHE A 20 11.35 -13.02 -7.19
C PHE A 20 11.15 -13.97 -5.99
N GLY A 21 10.95 -13.44 -4.79
CA GLY A 21 10.80 -14.25 -3.58
C GLY A 21 9.50 -15.05 -3.54
N LEU A 22 8.39 -14.44 -3.98
CA LEU A 22 7.08 -15.08 -4.01
C LEU A 22 7.02 -16.17 -5.09
N SER A 23 7.66 -15.98 -6.25
CA SER A 23 7.72 -17.02 -7.28
C SER A 23 8.45 -18.26 -6.78
N LEU A 24 9.55 -18.10 -6.04
CA LEU A 24 10.25 -19.23 -5.41
C LEU A 24 9.41 -19.91 -4.33
N VAL A 25 8.69 -19.15 -3.53
CA VAL A 25 7.86 -19.69 -2.44
C VAL A 25 6.63 -20.43 -2.99
N LEU A 26 5.94 -19.88 -3.99
CA LEU A 26 4.75 -20.51 -4.58
C LEU A 26 5.07 -21.78 -5.35
N ILE A 27 6.23 -21.86 -6.00
CA ILE A 27 6.64 -23.06 -6.73
C ILE A 27 7.03 -24.20 -5.78
N ASN A 28 7.65 -23.89 -4.62
CA ASN A 28 8.21 -24.91 -3.72
C ASN A 28 7.31 -25.28 -2.54
N LEU A 29 6.33 -24.44 -2.15
CA LEU A 29 5.50 -24.66 -0.96
C LEU A 29 4.00 -24.64 -1.33
N PRO A 30 3.36 -25.82 -1.45
CA PRO A 30 1.95 -25.95 -1.86
C PRO A 30 0.95 -25.21 -0.94
N HIS A 31 1.32 -25.00 0.32
CA HIS A 31 0.49 -24.31 1.32
C HIS A 31 0.88 -22.85 1.56
N ALA A 32 1.96 -22.36 0.94
CA ALA A 32 2.42 -20.99 1.18
C ALA A 32 1.40 -19.95 0.74
N TYR A 33 0.67 -20.21 -0.35
CA TYR A 33 -0.41 -19.33 -0.81
C TYR A 33 -1.47 -19.10 0.27
N ASP A 34 -1.99 -20.15 0.90
CA ASP A 34 -3.05 -20.00 1.90
C ASP A 34 -2.55 -19.30 3.17
N ILE A 35 -1.33 -19.63 3.61
CA ILE A 35 -0.70 -18.96 4.76
C ILE A 35 -0.60 -17.46 4.51
N LEU A 36 -0.11 -17.08 3.33
CA LEU A 36 0.07 -15.68 2.95
C LEU A 36 -1.26 -14.95 2.78
N ARG A 37 -2.26 -15.63 2.23
CA ARG A 37 -3.63 -15.15 2.07
C ARG A 37 -4.27 -14.83 3.42
N PHE A 38 -4.24 -15.77 4.36
CA PHE A 38 -4.81 -15.56 5.70
C PHE A 38 -4.04 -14.51 6.51
N LEU A 39 -2.70 -14.49 6.42
CA LEU A 39 -1.90 -13.44 7.05
C LEU A 39 -2.24 -12.06 6.48
N GLY A 40 -2.37 -11.95 5.16
CA GLY A 40 -2.79 -10.71 4.51
C GLY A 40 -4.19 -10.27 4.93
N ALA A 41 -5.15 -11.20 5.02
CA ALA A 41 -6.52 -10.89 5.43
C ALA A 41 -6.56 -10.40 6.88
N ALA A 42 -5.87 -11.10 7.80
CA ALA A 42 -5.75 -10.70 9.19
C ALA A 42 -5.10 -9.31 9.32
N TYR A 43 -4.07 -9.03 8.52
CA TYR A 43 -3.38 -7.74 8.51
C TYR A 43 -4.26 -6.60 8.00
N LEU A 44 -4.98 -6.80 6.90
CA LEU A 44 -5.94 -5.81 6.36
C LEU A 44 -7.06 -5.51 7.36
N LEU A 45 -7.56 -6.55 8.05
CA LEU A 45 -8.59 -6.39 9.08
C LEU A 45 -8.05 -5.64 10.31
N TRP A 46 -6.84 -5.98 10.77
CA TRP A 46 -6.17 -5.28 11.86
C TRP A 46 -6.00 -3.78 11.54
N MET A 47 -5.59 -3.44 10.31
CA MET A 47 -5.53 -2.06 9.86
C MET A 47 -6.89 -1.37 9.82
N ALA A 48 -7.91 -2.04 9.28
CA ALA A 48 -9.26 -1.50 9.19
C ALA A 48 -9.81 -1.14 10.58
N ILE A 49 -9.57 -2.02 11.57
CA ILE A 49 -9.91 -1.81 12.98
C ILE A 49 -9.12 -0.63 13.56
N GLY A 50 -7.82 -0.55 13.30
CA GLY A 50 -6.97 0.56 13.76
C GLY A 50 -7.47 1.90 13.26
N ILE A 51 -7.78 2.02 11.96
CA ILE A 51 -8.33 3.24 11.36
C ILE A 51 -9.73 3.55 11.89
N ALA A 52 -10.56 2.54 12.13
CA ALA A 52 -11.91 2.75 12.67
C ALA A 52 -11.88 3.26 14.12
N ARG A 53 -10.92 2.79 14.92
CA ARG A 53 -10.79 3.14 16.35
C ARG A 53 -10.06 4.45 16.60
N HIS A 54 -8.99 4.71 15.86
CA HIS A 54 -8.08 5.81 16.13
C HIS A 54 -8.04 6.87 15.02
N GLY A 55 -8.81 6.67 13.95
CA GLY A 55 -8.69 7.46 12.72
C GLY A 55 -7.44 7.07 11.94
N ASN A 56 -7.27 7.69 10.78
CA ASN A 56 -6.15 7.45 9.87
C ASN A 56 -4.84 8.16 10.28
N GLY A 57 -4.73 8.68 11.51
CA GLY A 57 -3.51 9.30 12.03
C GLY A 57 -3.09 10.58 11.29
N LEU A 58 -4.01 11.21 10.55
CA LEU A 58 -3.79 12.50 9.89
C LEU A 58 -3.80 13.64 10.92
N ASP A 59 -2.83 13.63 11.83
CA ASP A 59 -2.55 14.77 12.70
C ASP A 59 -1.58 15.70 11.97
N LEU A 60 -2.15 16.70 11.30
CA LEU A 60 -1.42 17.71 10.54
C LEU A 60 -1.22 19.01 11.33
N SER A 61 -1.51 19.01 12.64
CA SER A 61 -1.39 20.17 13.54
C SER A 61 0.03 20.77 13.58
N HIS A 62 1.06 19.97 13.25
CA HIS A 62 2.46 20.40 13.20
C HIS A 62 3.01 20.60 11.79
N ALA A 63 2.19 20.50 10.74
CA ALA A 63 2.65 20.58 9.36
C ALA A 63 3.20 21.98 8.98
N ASP A 64 2.81 23.04 9.69
CA ASP A 64 3.28 24.41 9.44
C ASP A 64 4.60 24.78 10.14
N GLN A 65 5.13 23.91 11.01
CA GLN A 65 6.40 24.14 11.72
C GLN A 65 7.61 23.46 11.04
N ALA A 66 7.41 22.90 9.85
CA ALA A 66 8.46 22.16 9.15
C ALA A 66 9.49 23.12 8.53
N THR A 67 10.71 23.11 9.08
CA THR A 67 11.86 23.81 8.47
C THR A 67 12.14 23.27 7.06
N PRO A 68 12.59 24.12 6.11
CA PRO A 68 12.95 23.68 4.76
C PRO A 68 14.04 22.59 4.84
N ARG A 69 13.69 21.36 4.45
CA ARG A 69 14.64 20.24 4.40
C ARG A 69 15.22 20.11 3.00
N PRO A 70 16.51 19.73 2.87
CA PRO A 70 17.10 19.48 1.55
C PRO A 70 16.38 18.33 0.84
N THR A 71 16.17 18.49 -0.46
CA THR A 71 15.51 17.54 -1.38
C THR A 71 16.04 16.12 -1.23
N SER A 72 17.36 15.94 -1.12
CA SER A 72 18.02 14.64 -0.95
C SER A 72 17.61 13.95 0.36
N ARG A 73 17.44 14.70 1.44
CA ARG A 73 17.02 14.17 2.75
C ARG A 73 15.55 13.74 2.72
N LEU A 74 14.69 14.52 2.07
CA LEU A 74 13.28 14.14 1.88
C LEU A 74 13.13 12.87 1.05
N LEU A 75 13.88 12.77 -0.05
CA LEU A 75 13.89 11.59 -0.91
C LEU A 75 14.38 10.34 -0.16
N ARG A 76 15.52 10.43 0.51
CA ARG A 76 16.10 9.33 1.29
C ARG A 76 15.19 8.91 2.44
N GLN A 77 14.61 9.87 3.16
CA GLN A 77 13.67 9.57 4.24
C GLN A 77 12.45 8.83 3.70
N ALA A 78 11.83 9.33 2.64
CA ALA A 78 10.66 8.71 2.02
C ALA A 78 10.95 7.30 1.50
N PHE A 79 12.10 7.12 0.86
CA PHE A 79 12.58 5.82 0.38
C PHE A 79 12.80 4.83 1.53
N LEU A 80 13.55 5.22 2.56
CA LEU A 80 13.84 4.34 3.71
C LEU A 80 12.58 4.03 4.51
N THR A 81 11.71 5.02 4.74
CA THR A 81 10.42 4.80 5.40
C THR A 81 9.56 3.83 4.60
N ASN A 82 9.58 3.91 3.27
CA ASN A 82 8.85 2.95 2.45
C ASN A 82 9.47 1.56 2.53
N ILE A 83 10.80 1.42 2.33
CA ILE A 83 11.54 0.14 2.40
C ILE A 83 11.34 -0.57 3.74
N LEU A 84 11.38 0.18 4.84
CA LEU A 84 11.20 -0.39 6.17
C LEU A 84 9.73 -0.62 6.54
N ASN A 85 8.80 -0.43 5.59
CA ASN A 85 7.37 -0.56 5.85
C ASN A 85 6.88 -1.99 5.62
N PRO A 86 6.66 -2.79 6.69
CA PRO A 86 6.16 -4.15 6.54
C PRO A 86 4.77 -4.19 5.90
N LYS A 87 4.00 -3.10 5.95
CA LYS A 87 2.68 -2.96 5.31
C LYS A 87 2.74 -3.22 3.82
N VAL A 88 3.75 -2.66 3.15
CA VAL A 88 3.88 -2.71 1.69
C VAL A 88 4.22 -4.12 1.25
N ILE A 89 5.16 -4.75 1.96
CA ILE A 89 5.58 -6.13 1.72
C ILE A 89 4.40 -7.09 1.92
N LEU A 90 3.72 -7.01 3.07
CA LEU A 90 2.60 -7.90 3.39
C LEU A 90 1.43 -7.72 2.42
N PHE A 91 1.15 -6.48 2.00
CA PHE A 91 0.13 -6.23 0.99
C PHE A 91 0.51 -6.86 -0.35
N LEU A 92 1.72 -6.63 -0.87
CA LEU A 92 2.15 -7.19 -2.15
C LEU A 92 2.15 -8.72 -2.13
N LEU A 93 2.65 -9.32 -1.04
CA LEU A 93 2.70 -10.76 -0.85
C LEU A 93 1.30 -11.39 -0.82
N ALA A 94 0.34 -10.77 -0.15
CA ALA A 94 -1.01 -11.30 -0.07
C ALA A 94 -1.84 -11.04 -1.33
N PHE A 95 -1.62 -9.89 -1.97
CA PHE A 95 -2.52 -9.38 -3.01
C PHE A 95 -2.06 -9.74 -4.43
N LEU A 96 -0.77 -9.63 -4.75
CA LEU A 96 -0.28 -9.93 -6.10
C LEU A 96 -0.52 -11.37 -6.58
N PRO A 97 -0.34 -12.44 -5.78
CA PRO A 97 -0.52 -13.79 -6.29
C PRO A 97 -1.94 -14.11 -6.73
N GLN A 98 -2.97 -13.41 -6.21
CA GLN A 98 -4.36 -13.63 -6.62
C GLN A 98 -4.64 -13.27 -8.08
N PHE A 99 -3.79 -12.45 -8.69
CA PHE A 99 -3.95 -12.01 -10.07
C PHE A 99 -3.08 -12.83 -11.04
N VAL A 100 -2.38 -13.84 -10.55
CA VAL A 100 -1.54 -14.74 -11.34
C VAL A 100 -2.21 -16.11 -11.39
N PRO A 101 -2.59 -16.63 -12.57
CA PRO A 101 -3.13 -17.98 -12.69
C PRO A 101 -2.13 -19.03 -12.20
N ALA A 102 -2.60 -20.10 -11.55
CA ALA A 102 -1.73 -21.14 -11.03
C ALA A 102 -0.89 -21.86 -12.11
N GLN A 103 -1.38 -21.94 -13.35
CA GLN A 103 -0.64 -22.51 -14.49
C GLN A 103 0.04 -21.46 -15.39
N ALA A 104 0.37 -20.28 -14.86
CA ALA A 104 1.09 -19.28 -15.66
C ALA A 104 2.49 -19.80 -16.07
N ASP A 105 2.79 -19.80 -17.37
CA ASP A 105 4.11 -20.21 -17.90
C ASP A 105 5.27 -19.37 -17.33
N ASN A 106 5.01 -18.10 -17.01
CA ASN A 106 5.98 -17.19 -16.40
C ASN A 106 5.31 -16.32 -15.31
N PRO A 107 5.19 -16.83 -14.08
CA PRO A 107 4.54 -16.11 -12.98
C PRO A 107 5.30 -14.85 -12.59
N THR A 108 6.64 -14.87 -12.61
CA THR A 108 7.50 -13.73 -12.27
C THR A 108 7.24 -12.53 -13.18
N GLN A 109 7.22 -12.74 -14.49
CA GLN A 109 6.96 -11.68 -15.46
C GLN A 109 5.56 -11.07 -15.26
N ARG A 110 4.55 -11.90 -15.01
CA ARG A 110 3.19 -11.42 -14.73
C ARG A 110 3.14 -10.57 -13.46
N ILE A 111 3.77 -11.02 -12.37
CA ILE A 111 3.82 -10.26 -11.11
C ILE A 111 4.51 -8.90 -11.32
N LEU A 112 5.61 -8.86 -12.07
CA LEU A 112 6.33 -7.62 -12.38
C LEU A 112 5.47 -6.64 -13.21
N VAL A 113 4.80 -7.11 -14.26
CA VAL A 113 3.94 -6.27 -15.10
C VAL A 113 2.76 -5.74 -14.28
N LEU A 114 2.10 -6.61 -13.51
CA LEU A 114 0.94 -6.22 -12.71
C LEU A 114 1.32 -5.24 -11.61
N GLY A 115 2.46 -5.48 -10.97
CA GLY A 115 3.04 -4.55 -10.01
C GLY A 115 3.34 -3.20 -10.64
N ALA A 116 3.95 -3.18 -11.83
CA ALA A 116 4.27 -1.93 -12.53
C ALA A 116 3.01 -1.10 -12.82
N PHE A 117 1.93 -1.75 -13.28
CA PHE A 117 0.63 -1.09 -13.44
C PHE A 117 0.06 -0.59 -12.12
N PHE A 118 0.08 -1.41 -11.07
CA PHE A 118 -0.42 -1.04 -9.74
C PHE A 118 0.27 0.21 -9.18
N PHE A 119 1.61 0.25 -9.23
CA PHE A 119 2.36 1.42 -8.77
C PHE A 119 2.23 2.59 -9.74
N GLY A 120 2.15 2.37 -11.05
CA GLY A 120 1.95 3.44 -12.04
C GLY A 120 0.62 4.18 -11.81
N ILE A 121 -0.48 3.44 -11.65
CA ILE A 121 -1.79 4.01 -11.34
C ILE A 121 -1.76 4.71 -9.97
N GLY A 122 -1.17 4.06 -8.96
CA GLY A 122 -1.00 4.63 -7.63
C GLY A 122 -0.22 5.95 -7.64
N PHE A 123 0.82 6.06 -8.47
CA PHE A 123 1.58 7.29 -8.65
C PHE A 123 0.73 8.42 -9.20
N VAL A 124 0.00 8.17 -10.28
CA VAL A 124 -0.85 9.19 -10.92
C VAL A 124 -1.89 9.69 -9.93
N ILE A 125 -2.58 8.79 -9.24
CA ILE A 125 -3.57 9.14 -8.21
C ILE A 125 -2.92 9.97 -7.11
N MET A 126 -1.78 9.54 -6.58
CA MET A 126 -1.10 10.26 -5.49
C MET A 126 -0.51 11.60 -5.94
N ALA A 127 -0.05 11.73 -7.18
CA ALA A 127 0.42 12.98 -7.75
C ALA A 127 -0.74 13.98 -7.90
N LEU A 128 -1.90 13.52 -8.39
CA LEU A 128 -3.12 14.31 -8.45
C LEU A 128 -3.61 14.73 -7.06
N LEU A 129 -3.65 13.80 -6.11
CA LEU A 129 -4.02 14.11 -4.73
C LEU A 129 -3.04 15.10 -4.10
N ALA A 130 -1.73 14.94 -4.28
CA ALA A 130 -0.75 15.85 -3.74
C ALA A 130 -0.84 17.25 -4.37
N ALA A 131 -1.15 17.35 -5.67
CA ALA A 131 -1.39 18.63 -6.34
C ALA A 131 -2.70 19.30 -5.88
N LEU A 132 -3.71 18.50 -5.52
CA LEU A 132 -4.99 19.01 -5.01
C LEU A 132 -4.92 19.33 -3.50
N ALA A 133 -4.10 18.60 -2.75
CA ALA A 133 -3.94 18.75 -1.31
C ALA A 133 -3.54 20.17 -0.94
N ASP A 134 -2.64 20.81 -1.70
CA ASP A 134 -2.24 22.21 -1.44
C ASP A 134 -3.43 23.19 -1.51
N ARG A 135 -4.46 22.89 -2.29
CA ARG A 135 -5.66 23.75 -2.42
C ARG A 135 -6.74 23.45 -1.37
N VAL A 136 -6.88 22.19 -0.96
CA VAL A 136 -8.02 21.75 -0.12
C VAL A 136 -7.60 21.49 1.32
N ARG A 137 -6.29 21.52 1.64
CA ARG A 137 -5.74 21.27 2.99
C ARG A 137 -6.44 22.08 4.08
N HIS A 138 -6.52 23.40 3.92
CA HIS A 138 -7.16 24.25 4.94
C HIS A 138 -8.66 23.97 5.10
N TRP A 139 -9.36 23.64 4.02
CA TRP A 139 -10.79 23.30 4.07
C TRP A 139 -11.04 21.95 4.74
N VAL A 140 -10.24 20.92 4.44
CA VAL A 140 -10.33 19.60 5.09
C VAL A 140 -10.02 19.71 6.58
N MET A 141 -9.02 20.52 6.96
CA MET A 141 -8.67 20.78 8.36
C MET A 141 -9.80 21.45 9.13
N ALA A 142 -10.54 22.35 8.49
CA ALA A 142 -11.68 23.04 9.09
C ALA A 142 -12.92 22.13 9.28
N HIS A 143 -12.96 20.95 8.65
CA HIS A 143 -14.12 20.05 8.67
C HIS A 143 -13.77 18.64 9.22
N PRO A 144 -13.82 18.45 10.54
CA PRO A 144 -13.51 17.16 11.20
C PRO A 144 -14.39 15.99 10.73
N THR A 145 -15.61 16.28 10.25
CA THR A 145 -16.53 15.29 9.68
C THR A 145 -16.02 14.68 8.38
N VAL A 146 -15.30 15.44 7.55
CA VAL A 146 -14.68 14.95 6.30
C VAL A 146 -13.55 13.96 6.62
N LEU A 147 -12.72 14.29 7.61
CA LEU A 147 -11.63 13.40 8.08
C LEU A 147 -12.16 12.09 8.67
N ARG A 148 -13.25 12.16 9.45
CA ARG A 148 -13.94 10.97 9.97
C ARG A 148 -14.58 10.14 8.85
N GLY A 149 -15.22 10.78 7.87
CA GLY A 149 -15.79 10.11 6.71
C GLY A 149 -14.74 9.36 5.89
N GLN A 150 -13.59 9.98 5.62
CA GLN A 150 -12.48 9.35 4.92
C GLN A 150 -11.94 8.13 5.68
N SER A 151 -11.76 8.25 7.00
CA SER A 151 -11.31 7.14 7.85
C SER A 151 -12.31 5.97 7.77
N TYR A 152 -13.60 6.26 7.89
CA TYR A 152 -14.65 5.24 7.80
C TYR A 152 -14.68 4.55 6.44
N VAL A 153 -14.67 5.30 5.34
CA VAL A 153 -14.64 4.72 3.98
C VAL A 153 -13.41 3.84 3.79
N THR A 154 -12.24 4.29 4.25
CA THR A 154 -10.99 3.51 4.17
C THR A 154 -11.10 2.21 4.96
N SER A 155 -11.64 2.26 6.19
CA SER A 155 -11.87 1.07 7.02
C SER A 155 -12.85 0.10 6.36
N VAL A 156 -13.95 0.59 5.79
CA VAL A 156 -14.93 -0.26 5.09
C VAL A 156 -14.28 -0.94 3.89
N LEU A 157 -13.54 -0.20 3.05
CA LEU A 157 -12.83 -0.77 1.90
C LEU A 157 -11.82 -1.83 2.31
N LEU A 158 -10.98 -1.55 3.32
CA LEU A 158 -9.99 -2.51 3.81
C LEU A 158 -10.63 -3.77 4.40
N SER A 159 -11.72 -3.63 5.16
CA SER A 159 -12.49 -4.78 5.66
C SER A 159 -13.10 -5.60 4.52
N GLY A 160 -13.63 -4.93 3.49
CA GLY A 160 -14.14 -5.58 2.29
C GLY A 160 -13.05 -6.37 1.55
N PHE A 161 -11.87 -5.77 1.36
CA PHE A 161 -10.71 -6.47 0.80
C PHE A 161 -10.22 -7.63 1.67
N ALA A 162 -10.21 -7.48 3.00
CA ALA A 162 -9.86 -8.55 3.92
C ALA A 162 -10.80 -9.75 3.78
N ALA A 163 -12.11 -9.50 3.71
CA ALA A 163 -13.11 -10.54 3.49
C ALA A 163 -12.94 -11.20 2.11
N ALA A 164 -12.83 -10.41 1.04
CA ALA A 164 -12.61 -10.91 -0.31
C ALA A 164 -11.34 -11.79 -0.39
N LEU A 165 -10.26 -11.36 0.27
CA LEU A 165 -9.01 -12.12 0.36
C LEU A 165 -9.21 -13.44 1.13
N ALA A 166 -9.89 -13.39 2.28
CA ALA A 166 -10.16 -14.57 3.11
C ALA A 166 -11.04 -15.61 2.41
N PHE A 167 -11.98 -15.17 1.57
CA PHE A 167 -12.91 -16.05 0.83
C PHE A 167 -12.48 -16.31 -0.63
N SER A 168 -11.36 -15.77 -1.08
CA SER A 168 -10.84 -16.04 -2.43
C SER A 168 -10.57 -17.55 -2.58
N ASN A 169 -10.95 -18.13 -3.71
CA ASN A 169 -10.58 -19.51 -4.00
C ASN A 169 -9.09 -19.57 -4.39
N ARG A 170 -8.46 -20.73 -4.18
CA ARG A 170 -7.09 -20.93 -4.68
C ARG A 170 -7.08 -20.71 -6.21
N PRO A 171 -6.12 -19.96 -6.76
CA PRO A 171 -5.96 -19.79 -8.20
C PRO A 171 -5.56 -21.10 -8.88
#